data_AF-A0A3P7NE29-F1
#
_entry.id   AF-A0A3P7NE29-F1
#
_cell.length_a   1.000
_cell.length_b   1.000
_cell.length_c   1.000
_cell.angle_alpha   90.00
_cell.angle_beta   90.00
_cell.angle_gamma   90.00
#
_symmetry.space_group_name_H-M   'P 1'
#
loop_
_entity.id
_entity.type
_entity.pdbx_description
1 polymer ?
#
loop_
_entity_poly.entity_id
_entity_poly.type
_entity_poly.pdbx_seq_one_letter_code
_entity_poly.pdbx_strand_id
1 'polypeptide(L)' 'MLKLLVLATFVCVVSSLGIGRTQSSGVSGKLICDGKPAAGVTVKLYDDDRGMYFAEYCSINVTLWPKNS' A
#
# COMPACT_ATOMS: atom_id res chain seq x y z
N MET A 1 -15.07 -19.59 -34.79
CA MET A 1 -15.62 -20.20 -33.57
C MET A 1 -14.49 -20.57 -32.59
N LEU A 2 -13.71 -21.63 -32.83
CA LEU A 2 -12.63 -22.07 -31.92
C LEU A 2 -11.55 -21.00 -31.65
N LYS A 3 -11.11 -20.26 -32.68
CA LYS A 3 -10.11 -19.18 -32.54
C LYS A 3 -10.56 -18.06 -31.59
N LEU A 4 -11.85 -17.70 -31.62
CA LEU A 4 -12.39 -16.69 -30.70
C LEU A 4 -12.47 -17.23 -29.27
N LEU A 5 -12.84 -18.50 -29.10
CA LEU A 5 -12.89 -19.14 -27.79
C LEU A 5 -11.49 -19.17 -27.15
N VAL A 6 -10.47 -19.58 -27.91
CA VAL A 6 -9.08 -19.60 -27.45
C VAL A 6 -8.60 -18.21 -27.06
N LEU A 7 -8.88 -17.20 -27.89
CA LEU A 7 -8.50 -15.81 -27.59
C LEU A 7 -9.19 -15.29 -26.32
N ALA A 8 -10.49 -15.54 -26.18
CA ALA A 8 -11.25 -15.13 -24.99
C ALA A 8 -10.71 -15.80 -23.72
N THR A 9 -10.41 -17.10 -23.77
CA THR A 9 -9.82 -17.81 -22.63
C THR A 9 -8.44 -17.28 -22.27
N PHE A 10 -7.60 -16.96 -23.27
CA PHE A 10 -6.27 -16.42 -23.03
C PHE A 10 -6.33 -15.05 -22.35
N VAL A 11 -7.22 -14.16 -22.82
CA VAL A 11 -7.42 -12.82 -22.23
C VAL A 11 -7.94 -12.90 -20.79
N CYS A 12 -8.87 -13.81 -20.50
CA CYS A 12 -9.36 -14.02 -19.14
C CYS A 12 -8.25 -14.48 -18.19
N VAL A 13 -7.41 -15.42 -18.61
CA VAL A 13 -6.30 -15.93 -17.79
C VAL A 13 -5.30 -14.80 -17.50
N VAL A 14 -4.82 -14.06 -18.50
CA VAL A 14 -3.84 -12.98 -18.29
C VAL A 14 -4.38 -11.84 -17.42
N SER A 15 -5.68 -11.54 -17.50
CA SER A 15 -6.31 -10.50 -16.68
C SER A 15 -6.42 -10.87 -15.20
N SER A 16 -6.46 -12.18 -14.88
CA SER A 16 -6.55 -12.70 -13.51
C SER A 16 -5.22 -12.78 -12.77
N LEU A 17 -4.09 -12.67 -13.49
CA LEU A 17 -2.74 -12.78 -12.93
C LEU A 17 -2.29 -11.54 -12.13
N GLY A 18 -3.09 -10.47 -12.07
CA GLY A 18 -2.78 -9.28 -11.25
C GLY A 18 -1.58 -8.46 -11.73
N ILE A 19 -1.00 -8.77 -12.88
CA ILE A 19 0.18 -8.10 -13.45
C ILE A 19 -0.18 -6.65 -13.80
N GLY A 20 0.62 -5.69 -13.31
CA GLY A 20 0.52 -4.28 -13.69
C GLY A 20 -0.42 -3.40 -12.85
N ARG A 21 -0.78 -3.79 -11.63
CA ARG A 21 -1.52 -2.93 -10.70
C ARG A 21 -0.55 -2.18 -9.78
N THR A 22 -0.42 -0.87 -9.95
CA THR A 22 0.18 -0.01 -8.91
C THR A 22 -0.81 0.09 -7.76
N GLN A 23 -0.43 -0.41 -6.59
CA GLN A 23 -1.22 -0.31 -5.36
C GLN A 23 -0.69 0.83 -4.48
N SER A 24 -1.55 1.44 -3.67
CA SER A 24 -1.16 2.43 -2.67
C SER A 24 -2.02 2.30 -1.42
N SER A 25 -1.39 2.50 -0.26
CA SER A 25 -2.02 2.41 1.06
C SER A 25 -1.75 3.69 1.85
N GLY A 26 -2.72 4.13 2.64
CA GLY A 26 -2.62 5.34 3.46
C GLY A 26 -3.26 5.15 4.83
N VAL A 27 -2.65 5.73 5.87
CA VAL A 27 -3.12 5.67 7.25
C VAL A 27 -3.18 7.08 7.84
N SER A 28 -4.17 7.33 8.72
CA SER A 28 -4.32 8.58 9.47
C SER A 28 -4.59 8.27 10.94
N GLY A 29 -4.04 9.09 11.83
CA GLY A 29 -4.18 8.91 13.27
C GLY A 29 -3.45 9.98 14.07
N LYS A 30 -3.53 9.86 15.40
CA LYS A 30 -2.87 10.77 16.35
C LYS A 30 -1.95 9.97 17.26
N LEU A 31 -0.67 10.34 17.29
CA LEU A 31 0.27 9.78 18.26
C LEU A 31 0.10 10.52 19.59
N ILE A 32 -0.06 9.76 20.67
CA ILE A 32 -0.23 10.28 22.03
C ILE A 32 0.93 9.78 22.89
N CYS A 33 1.60 10.69 23.58
CA CYS A 33 2.63 10.42 24.57
C CYS A 33 2.19 11.05 25.90
N ASP A 34 2.07 10.26 26.96
CA ASP A 34 1.66 10.73 28.29
C ASP A 34 0.36 11.57 28.29
N GLY A 35 -0.63 11.13 27.51
CA GLY A 35 -1.92 11.82 27.37
C GLY A 35 -1.89 13.10 26.53
N LYS A 36 -0.74 13.46 25.95
CA LYS A 36 -0.58 14.65 25.09
C LYS A 36 -0.27 14.26 23.64
N PRO A 37 -0.68 15.08 22.66
CA PRO A 37 -0.30 14.86 21.25
C PRO A 37 1.21 14.90 21.09
N ALA A 38 1.80 13.87 20.48
CA ALA A 38 3.20 13.89 20.09
C ALA A 38 3.40 14.96 19.01
N ALA A 39 4.45 15.78 19.15
CA ALA A 39 4.80 16.85 18.21
C ALA A 39 6.27 16.71 17.80
N GLY A 40 6.59 17.11 16.56
CA GLY A 40 7.97 17.06 16.05
C GLY A 40 8.51 15.66 15.78
N VAL A 41 7.64 14.65 15.61
CA VAL A 41 8.03 13.26 15.34
C VAL A 41 7.94 12.94 13.85
N THR A 42 8.91 12.17 13.35
CA THR A 42 8.89 11.62 11.99
C THR A 42 8.26 10.24 12.02
N VAL A 43 7.21 10.03 11.20
CA VAL A 43 6.58 8.73 11.04
C VAL A 43 6.94 8.17 9.67
N LYS A 44 7.38 6.91 9.65
CA LYS A 44 7.61 6.14 8.44
C LYS A 44 6.62 4.98 8.41
N LEU A 45 5.85 4.90 7.33
CA LEU A 45 5.04 3.73 7.05
C LEU A 45 5.93 2.67 6.41
N TYR A 46 5.94 1.46 6.96
CA TYR A 46 6.61 0.31 6.37
C TYR A 46 5.55 -0.73 6.09
N ASP A 47 5.58 -1.29 4.88
CA ASP A 47 4.80 -2.49 4.57
C ASP A 47 5.57 -3.69 5.11
N ASP A 48 4.91 -4.48 5.96
CA ASP A 48 5.48 -5.66 6.60
C ASP A 48 4.95 -6.90 5.90
N ASP A 49 5.37 -7.08 4.65
CA ASP A 49 5.11 -8.29 3.89
C ASP A 49 5.99 -9.43 4.44
N ARG A 50 5.53 -10.10 5.49
CA ARG A 50 6.18 -11.31 6.05
C ARG A 50 6.04 -12.54 5.15
N GLY A 51 5.94 -12.36 3.84
CA GLY A 51 6.08 -13.40 2.84
C GLY A 51 7.55 -13.60 2.50
N MET A 52 7.98 -14.86 2.31
CA MET A 52 9.31 -15.14 1.79
C MET A 52 9.45 -14.41 0.43
N TYR A 53 10.49 -13.58 0.34
CA TYR A 53 10.94 -12.83 -0.83
C TYR A 53 10.31 -11.43 -1.04
N PHE A 54 11.11 -10.44 -0.64
CA PHE A 54 11.07 -9.00 -0.97
C PHE A 54 10.03 -8.16 -0.21
N ALA A 55 10.48 -7.50 0.87
CA ALA A 55 9.80 -6.32 1.37
C ALA A 55 9.83 -5.24 0.27
N GLU A 56 8.69 -4.96 -0.35
CA GLU A 56 8.54 -3.84 -1.28
C GLU A 56 8.42 -2.56 -0.44
N TYR A 57 9.50 -1.78 -0.36
CA TYR A 57 9.54 -0.57 0.46
C TYR A 57 8.59 0.52 -0.06
N CYS A 58 7.39 0.62 0.51
CA CYS A 58 6.54 1.81 0.35
C CYS A 58 7.02 2.93 1.29
N SER A 59 8.08 3.66 0.92
CA SER A 59 8.62 4.74 1.75
C SER A 59 7.86 6.05 1.57
N ILE A 60 6.91 6.35 2.46
CA ILE A 60 6.27 7.67 2.56
C ILE A 60 6.77 8.36 3.84
N ASN A 61 7.42 9.52 3.70
CA ASN A 61 7.76 10.37 4.84
C ASN A 61 6.55 11.23 5.19
N VAL A 62 5.98 11.03 6.40
CA VAL A 62 4.89 11.87 6.90
C VAL A 62 5.40 12.69 8.08
N THR A 63 5.38 14.02 7.93
CA THR A 63 5.59 14.96 9.03
C THR A 63 4.25 15.19 9.72
N LEU A 64 4.13 14.75 10.98
CA LEU A 64 2.97 15.06 11.79
C LEU A 64 3.01 16.54 12.18
N TRP A 65 2.21 17.35 11.49
CA TRP A 65 1.93 18.71 11.93
C TRP A 65 0.99 18.65 13.13
N PRO A 66 1.21 19.45 14.19
CA PRO A 66 0.21 19.60 15.23
C PRO A 66 -1.06 20.13 14.57
N LYS A 67 -2.10 19.30 14.52
CA LYS A 67 -3.45 19.77 14.19
C LYS A 67 -3.87 20.68 15.34
N ASN A 68 -3.86 21.99 15.10
CA ASN A 68 -4.54 22.92 15.97
C ASN A 68 -6.02 22.53 15.97
N SER A 69 -6.53 22.30 17.18
CA SER A 69 -7.87 21.81 17.46
C SER A 69 -8.95 22.79 17.03
#